data_AF-A0A072FJK4-F1
#
_entry.id   AF-A0A072FJK4-F1
#
_cell.length_a   1.000
_cell.length_b   1.000
_cell.length_c   1.000
_cell.angle_alpha   90.00
_cell.angle_beta   90.00
_cell.angle_gamma   90.00
#
_symmetry.space_group_name_H-M   'P 1'
#
loop_
_entity.id
_entity.type
_entity.pdbx_description
1 polymer ?
#
loop_
_entity_poly.entity_id
_entity_poly.type
_entity_poly.pdbx_seq_one_letter_code
_entity_poly.pdbx_strand_id
1 'polypeptide(L)'
;MYNREHKYVYWREERKKGKWHYIMKSFFMICCALLVGKIIGLFIFGELHTFQDVTEQFPADFFIMMLVGFPISVVGWYHEESKFFRALKRKDKQLKMKREKAKQNNSSVS
;
A
#
# COMPACT_ATOMS: atom_id res chain seq x y z
N MET A 1 -23.71 6.35 -7.56
CA MET A 1 -23.29 5.03 -6.99
C MET A 1 -22.06 4.52 -7.73
N TYR A 2 -21.01 5.35 -7.82
CA TYR A 2 -19.82 5.09 -8.64
C TYR A 2 -18.64 4.81 -7.69
N ASN A 3 -17.69 4.01 -8.17
CA ASN A 3 -16.30 3.98 -7.70
C ASN A 3 -15.83 3.00 -6.60
N ARG A 4 -16.65 2.06 -6.10
CA ARG A 4 -16.10 0.96 -5.29
C ARG A 4 -15.68 -0.25 -6.14
N GLU A 5 -16.49 -0.64 -7.12
CA GLU A 5 -16.25 -1.83 -7.96
C GLU A 5 -14.97 -1.71 -8.80
N HIS A 6 -14.74 -0.55 -9.41
CA HIS A 6 -13.48 -0.26 -10.13
C HIS A 6 -12.25 -0.37 -9.23
N LYS A 7 -12.36 0.08 -7.97
CA LYS A 7 -11.29 -0.06 -6.98
C LYS A 7 -10.95 -1.53 -6.69
N TYR A 8 -11.94 -2.43 -6.75
CA TYR A 8 -11.70 -3.88 -6.59
C TYR A 8 -11.05 -4.51 -7.82
N VAL A 9 -11.43 -4.07 -9.03
CA VAL A 9 -10.84 -4.57 -10.28
C VAL A 9 -9.39 -4.12 -10.38
N TYR A 10 -9.15 -2.83 -10.12
CA TYR A 10 -7.81 -2.24 -10.09
C TYR A 10 -6.90 -2.92 -9.07
N TRP A 11 -7.36 -3.12 -7.83
CA TRP A 11 -6.56 -3.83 -6.81
C TRP A 11 -6.34 -5.31 -7.13
N ARG A 12 -7.26 -5.95 -7.88
CA ARG A 12 -7.09 -7.34 -8.34
C ARG A 12 -6.02 -7.42 -9.44
N GLU A 13 -5.96 -6.43 -10.32
CA GLU A 13 -4.92 -6.29 -11.34
C GLU A 13 -3.56 -5.95 -10.72
N GLU A 14 -3.53 -5.08 -9.70
CA GLU A 14 -2.31 -4.79 -8.94
C GLU A 14 -1.81 -5.99 -8.12
N ARG A 15 -2.70 -6.83 -7.57
CA ARG A 15 -2.28 -8.11 -6.97
C ARG A 15 -1.60 -9.06 -7.97
N LYS A 16 -1.94 -8.99 -9.28
CA LYS A 16 -1.22 -9.77 -10.30
C LYS A 16 0.19 -9.26 -10.56
N LYS A 17 0.48 -7.97 -10.33
CA LYS A 17 1.83 -7.41 -10.42
C LYS A 17 2.73 -7.82 -9.24
N GLY A 18 2.12 -8.33 -8.16
CA GLY A 18 2.81 -8.96 -7.04
C GLY A 18 3.20 -8.00 -5.91
N LYS A 19 3.25 -8.56 -4.70
CA LYS A 19 3.59 -7.87 -3.44
C LYS A 19 4.89 -7.07 -3.53
N TRP A 20 5.90 -7.61 -4.21
CA TRP A 20 7.20 -6.96 -4.40
C TRP A 20 7.12 -5.68 -5.23
N HIS A 21 6.28 -5.62 -6.27
CA HIS A 21 6.15 -4.43 -7.11
C HIS A 21 5.59 -3.25 -6.31
N TYR A 22 4.57 -3.49 -5.47
CA TYR A 22 4.03 -2.47 -4.60
C TYR A 22 5.03 -2.03 -3.53
N ILE A 23 5.69 -2.99 -2.86
CA ILE A 23 6.68 -2.67 -1.83
C ILE A 23 7.80 -1.82 -2.42
N MET A 24 8.34 -2.18 -3.58
CA MET A 24 9.39 -1.41 -4.26
C MET A 24 8.91 -0.03 -4.69
N LYS A 25 7.69 0.10 -5.21
CA LYS A 25 7.12 1.41 -5.60
C LYS A 25 6.94 2.32 -4.40
N SER A 26 6.37 1.81 -3.31
CA SER A 26 6.15 2.56 -2.08
C SER A 26 7.46 2.91 -1.40
N PHE A 27 8.40 1.97 -1.35
CA PHE A 27 9.75 2.20 -0.85
C PHE A 27 10.46 3.30 -1.64
N PHE A 28 10.41 3.24 -2.97
CA PHE A 28 11.00 4.27 -3.83
C PHE A 28 10.38 5.65 -3.61
N MET A 29 9.06 5.74 -3.44
CA MET A 29 8.39 7.01 -3.11
C MET A 29 8.86 7.57 -1.76
N ILE A 30 9.01 6.72 -0.73
CA ILE A 30 9.54 7.14 0.58
C ILE A 30 10.98 7.63 0.44
N CYS A 31 11.84 6.89 -0.26
CA CYS A 31 13.21 7.32 -0.53
C CYS A 31 13.26 8.66 -1.26
N CYS A 32 12.45 8.86 -2.30
CA CYS A 32 12.37 10.15 -3.00
C CYS A 32 11.93 11.29 -2.07
N ALA A 33 10.90 11.08 -1.25
CA ALA A 33 10.43 12.10 -0.32
C ALA A 33 11.51 12.49 0.71
N LEU A 34 12.27 11.51 1.21
CA LEU A 34 13.36 11.77 2.15
C LEU A 34 14.54 12.47 1.48
N LEU A 35 14.91 12.09 0.25
CA LEU A 35 15.95 12.78 -0.52
C LEU A 35 15.58 14.25 -0.77
N VAL A 36 14.34 14.52 -1.14
CA VAL A 36 13.83 15.89 -1.31
C VAL A 36 13.89 16.66 0.01
N GLY A 37 13.47 16.06 1.13
CA GLY A 37 13.59 16.66 2.45
C GLY A 37 15.04 17.01 2.81
N LYS A 38 15.99 16.14 2.45
CA LYS A 38 17.42 16.34 2.68
C LYS A 38 17.99 17.49 1.83
N ILE A 39 17.58 17.59 0.56
CA ILE A 39 17.94 18.71 -0.34
C ILE A 39 17.40 20.03 0.21
N ILE A 40 16.13 20.06 0.64
CA ILE A 40 15.52 21.25 1.23
C ILE A 40 16.25 21.64 2.53
N GLY A 41 16.59 20.66 3.38
CA GLY A 41 17.37 20.88 4.59
C GLY A 41 18.75 21.47 4.31
N LEU A 42 19.46 20.95 3.30
CA LEU A 42 20.74 21.51 2.86
C LEU A 42 20.60 22.93 2.30
N PHE A 43 19.50 23.24 1.61
CA PHE A 43 19.26 24.58 1.11
C PHE A 43 19.03 25.61 2.23
N ILE A 44 18.39 25.19 3.33
CA ILE A 44 18.08 26.06 4.48
C ILE A 44 19.26 26.16 5.47
N PHE A 45 19.98 25.07 5.70
CA PHE A 45 21.05 24.97 6.72
C PHE A 45 22.46 24.79 6.13
N GLY A 46 22.64 25.13 4.85
CA GLY A 46 23.82 24.77 4.03
C GLY A 46 25.19 25.23 4.53
N GLU A 47 25.26 26.18 5.47
CA GLU A 47 26.52 26.61 6.07
C GLU A 47 27.15 25.56 7.01
N LEU A 48 26.39 24.57 7.52
CA LEU A 48 26.90 23.60 8.51
C LEU A 48 27.48 22.31 7.94
N HIS A 49 27.27 22.01 6.65
CA HIS A 49 27.59 20.69 6.09
C HIS A 49 28.37 20.78 4.79
N THR A 50 29.57 20.20 4.77
CA THR A 50 30.39 20.05 3.58
C THR A 50 29.82 18.91 2.72
N PHE A 51 30.01 18.95 1.40
CA PHE A 51 29.62 17.85 0.50
C PHE A 51 30.17 16.48 0.95
N GLN A 52 31.34 16.51 1.59
CA GLN A 52 32.03 15.32 2.12
C GLN A 52 31.26 14.69 3.31
N ASP A 53 30.72 15.52 4.22
CA ASP A 53 29.90 15.07 5.35
C ASP A 53 28.61 14.39 4.86
N VAL A 54 28.02 14.92 3.78
CA VAL A 54 26.81 14.35 3.17
C VAL A 54 27.09 12.98 2.56
N THR A 55 28.23 12.81 1.89
CA THR A 55 28.61 11.52 1.29
C THR A 55 28.98 10.47 2.34
N GLU A 56 29.57 10.87 3.46
CA GLU A 56 29.95 9.95 4.54
C GLU A 56 28.74 9.46 5.34
N GLN A 57 27.71 10.30 5.51
CA GLN A 57 26.45 9.94 6.18
C GLN A 57 25.49 9.16 5.28
N PHE A 58 25.69 9.19 3.96
CA PHE A 58 24.80 8.56 2.99
C PHE A 58 24.53 7.06 3.24
N PRO A 59 25.54 6.22 3.57
CA PRO A 59 25.30 4.80 3.85
C PRO A 59 24.44 4.58 5.08
N ALA A 60 24.65 5.37 6.14
CA ALA A 60 23.88 5.28 7.38
C ALA A 60 22.42 5.72 7.14
N ASP A 61 22.22 6.82 6.42
CA ASP A 61 20.88 7.27 6.03
C ASP A 61 20.17 6.24 5.16
N PHE A 62 20.87 5.67 4.17
CA PHE A 62 20.30 4.63 3.33
C PHE A 62 19.89 3.40 4.16
N PHE A 63 20.70 3.04 5.16
CA PHE A 63 20.39 1.94 6.06
C PHE A 63 19.14 2.24 6.90
N ILE A 64 19.02 3.45 7.45
CA ILE A 64 17.83 3.91 8.21
C ILE A 64 16.59 3.93 7.30
N MET A 65 16.73 4.44 6.07
CA MET A 65 15.66 4.44 5.07
C MET A 65 15.20 3.02 4.75
N MET A 66 16.11 2.06 4.64
CA MET A 66 15.78 0.65 4.44
C MET A 66 15.08 0.07 5.67
N LEU A 67 15.60 0.33 6.86
CA LEU A 67 15.07 -0.16 8.14
C LEU A 67 13.65 0.33 8.43
N VAL A 68 13.31 1.55 8.01
CA VAL A 68 12.01 2.16 8.31
C VAL A 68 11.08 2.09 7.10
N GLY A 69 11.56 2.46 5.92
CA GLY A 69 10.79 2.52 4.68
C GLY A 69 10.33 1.15 4.20
N PHE A 70 11.15 0.10 4.36
CA PHE A 70 10.78 -1.25 3.95
C PHE A 70 9.62 -1.83 4.81
N PRO A 71 9.70 -1.87 6.15
CA PRO A 71 8.59 -2.39 6.95
C PRO A 71 7.32 -1.53 6.83
N ILE A 72 7.42 -0.20 6.71
CA ILE A 72 6.25 0.63 6.42
C ILE A 72 5.58 0.22 5.11
N SER A 73 6.38 -0.01 4.05
CA SER A 73 5.86 -0.44 2.74
C SER A 73 5.22 -1.83 2.81
N VAL A 74 5.79 -2.74 3.59
CA VAL A 74 5.23 -4.08 3.85
C VAL A 74 3.90 -3.98 4.61
N VAL A 75 3.85 -3.19 5.68
CA VAL A 75 2.63 -2.98 6.48
C VAL A 75 1.53 -2.32 5.66
N GLY A 76 1.88 -1.32 4.84
CA GLY A 76 0.95 -0.67 3.90
C GLY A 76 0.26 -1.67 2.98
N TRP A 77 1.03 -2.58 2.39
CA TRP A 77 0.49 -3.67 1.57
C TRP A 77 -0.47 -4.57 2.35
N TYR A 78 -0.04 -5.07 3.52
CA TYR A 78 -0.90 -5.95 4.35
C TYR A 78 -2.19 -5.27 4.78
N HIS A 79 -2.14 -3.97 5.06
CA HIS A 79 -3.31 -3.20 5.46
C HIS A 79 -4.32 -3.04 4.31
N GLU A 80 -3.86 -2.75 3.09
CA GLU A 80 -4.72 -2.69 1.90
C GLU A 80 -5.28 -4.06 1.51
N GLU A 81 -4.46 -5.11 1.61
CA GLU A 81 -4.89 -6.49 1.38
C GLU A 81 -5.96 -6.94 2.38
N SER A 82 -5.80 -6.59 3.67
CA SER A 82 -6.78 -6.88 4.73
C SER A 82 -8.11 -6.13 4.52
N LYS A 83 -8.06 -4.86 4.11
CA LYS A 83 -9.26 -4.09 3.74
C LYS A 83 -10.00 -4.74 2.57
N PHE A 84 -9.27 -5.21 1.56
CA PHE A 84 -9.85 -5.92 0.42
C PHE A 84 -10.51 -7.23 0.85
N PHE A 85 -9.82 -8.06 1.65
CA PHE A 85 -10.34 -9.35 2.10
C PHE A 85 -11.60 -9.20 2.96
N ARG A 86 -11.59 -8.22 3.88
CA ARG A 86 -12.78 -7.89 4.71
C ARG A 86 -13.97 -7.51 3.85
N ALA A 87 -13.77 -6.73 2.79
CA ALA A 87 -14.86 -6.33 1.93
C ALA A 87 -15.35 -7.46 1.01
N LEU A 88 -14.45 -8.31 0.53
CA LEU A 88 -14.80 -9.52 -0.22
C LEU A 88 -15.65 -10.48 0.61
N LYS A 89 -15.27 -10.70 1.88
CA LYS A 89 -16.00 -11.55 2.82
C LYS A 89 -17.43 -11.04 3.08
N ARG A 90 -17.63 -9.72 3.12
CA ARG A 90 -18.98 -9.14 3.25
C ARG A 90 -19.83 -9.38 2.01
N LYS A 91 -19.26 -9.22 0.81
CA LYS A 91 -19.98 -9.50 -0.44
C LYS A 91 -20.32 -10.99 -0.60
N ASP A 92 -19.40 -11.89 -0.27
CA ASP A 92 -19.67 -13.34 -0.32
C ASP A 92 -20.80 -13.74 0.64
N LYS A 93 -20.80 -13.18 1.87
CA LYS A 93 -21.87 -13.42 2.85
C LYS A 93 -23.23 -12.93 2.33
N GLN A 94 -23.29 -11.76 1.69
CA GLN A 94 -24.53 -11.24 1.09
C GLN A 94 -25.02 -12.11 -0.07
N LEU A 95 -24.12 -12.59 -0.93
CA LEU A 95 -24.46 -13.47 -2.05
C LEU A 95 -24.98 -14.83 -1.56
N LYS A 96 -24.37 -15.41 -0.53
CA LYS A 96 -24.85 -16.65 0.11
C LYS A 96 -26.26 -16.48 0.68
N MET A 97 -26.50 -15.42 1.45
CA MET A 97 -27.83 -15.12 1.99
C MET A 97 -28.88 -14.92 0.89
N LYS A 98 -28.54 -14.28 -0.23
CA LYS A 98 -29.47 -14.13 -1.38
C LYS A 98 -29.81 -15.48 -2.01
N ARG A 99 -28.82 -16.37 -2.17
CA ARG A 99 -29.03 -17.73 -2.72
C ARG A 99 -29.89 -18.60 -1.80
N GLU A 100 -29.67 -18.51 -0.49
CA GLU A 100 -30.48 -19.23 0.50
C GLU A 100 -31.93 -18.76 0.49
N LYS A 101 -32.17 -17.43 0.48
CA LYS A 101 -33.52 -16.87 0.33
C LYS A 101 -34.19 -17.29 -0.97
N ALA A 102 -33.46 -17.30 -2.09
CA ALA A 102 -34.02 -17.74 -3.39
C ALA A 102 -34.40 -19.23 -3.39
N LYS A 103 -33.57 -20.09 -2.78
CA LYS A 103 -33.92 -21.52 -2.61
C LYS A 103 -35.16 -21.70 -1.75
N GLN A 104 -35.22 -20.99 -0.62
CA GLN A 104 -36.34 -21.09 0.32
C GLN A 104 -37.67 -20.64 -0.31
N ASN A 105 -37.62 -19.57 -1.12
CA ASN A 105 -38.79 -19.05 -1.83
C ASN A 105 -39.26 -20.00 -2.95
N ASN A 106 -38.33 -20.71 -3.62
CA ASN A 106 -38.71 -21.73 -4.61
C ASN A 106 -39.31 -22.99 -3.97
N SER A 107 -38.83 -23.40 -2.78
CA SER A 107 -39.35 -24.55 -2.05
C SER A 107 -40.68 -24.30 -1.33
N SER A 108 -41.06 -23.03 -1.10
CA SER A 108 -42.35 -22.67 -0.50
C SER A 108 -43.47 -22.45 -1.53
N VAL A 109 -43.12 -22.44 -2.82
CA VAL A 109 -44.06 -22.25 -3.94
C VAL A 109 -44.37 -23.59 -4.64
N SER A 110 -43.64 -24.65 -4.29
CA SER A 110 -43.89 -26.06 -4.65
C SER A 110 -44.65 -26.79 -3.54
#